data_AF-A0A937SLV5-F1
#
_entry.id   AF-A0A937SLV5-F1
#
_cell.length_a   1.000
_cell.length_b   1.000
_cell.length_c   1.000
_cell.angle_alpha   90.00
_cell.angle_beta   90.00
_cell.angle_gamma   90.00
#
_symmetry.space_group_name_H-M   'P 1'
#
loop_
_entity.id
_entity.type
_entity.pdbx_description
1 polymer ?
#
loop_
_entity_poly.entity_id
_entity_poly.type
_entity_poly.pdbx_seq_one_letter_code
_entity_poly.pdbx_strand_id
1 'polypeptide(L)'
;MRLILDFFYNIPALVKYLVYALFILIFLIYSFLNLSPVFGASPNQESNRTIESSENFANGRFKNIESDYDNSSSFSNSPENGSTIMSFLSPPEGKNPLTAIPTIKFQGDSLTDGKFVWLGHSTLLMNTAGLIVMTDPVFNRASPLPIFGKPFTYENPTSIDDLPKINVVTISHDHYDHLDSAAIKDLAEIVDHFFVPLGVKAHLVKWGVDANKISELDWHDRENYKNVEFTLTPAQHFSGRAPGKGNSTLWGSWIISSEQVKVYFSGDGGYSETFKALGEQYGPFDIAFIENGAYNAQWSKVHMFPNETVQASIDLKANILFPIHWSKFDLSIHPWDEPIIRTTKEAAKKNVNLASPLIGEVFDLSYLPKNLWWEALRK
;
A
#
# COMPACT_ATOMS: atom_id res chain seq x y z
N MET A 1 -58.84 -14.57 -4.84
CA MET A 1 -58.79 -15.29 -6.15
C MET A 1 -58.35 -14.39 -7.30
N ARG A 2 -58.97 -13.21 -7.53
CA ARG A 2 -58.60 -12.27 -8.62
C ARG A 2 -57.15 -11.73 -8.53
N LEU A 3 -56.72 -11.28 -7.35
CA LEU A 3 -55.34 -10.85 -7.07
C LEU A 3 -54.27 -11.93 -7.33
N ILE A 4 -54.62 -13.20 -7.12
CA ILE A 4 -53.70 -14.33 -7.35
C ILE A 4 -53.57 -14.58 -8.86
N LEU A 5 -54.68 -14.54 -9.60
CA LEU A 5 -54.68 -14.68 -11.06
C LEU A 5 -53.95 -13.53 -11.76
N ASP A 6 -54.12 -12.29 -11.28
CA ASP A 6 -53.40 -11.12 -11.81
C ASP A 6 -51.89 -11.19 -11.54
N PHE A 7 -51.48 -11.75 -10.39
CA PHE A 7 -50.07 -12.02 -10.11
C PHE A 7 -49.49 -13.02 -11.13
N PHE A 8 -50.14 -14.17 -11.35
CA PHE A 8 -49.68 -15.17 -12.32
C PHE A 8 -49.69 -14.67 -13.77
N TYR A 9 -50.63 -13.81 -14.16
CA TYR A 9 -50.68 -13.19 -15.49
C TYR A 9 -49.49 -12.25 -15.76
N ASN A 10 -48.97 -11.59 -14.72
CA ASN A 10 -47.84 -10.66 -14.82
C ASN A 10 -46.47 -11.33 -14.69
N ILE A 11 -46.39 -12.62 -14.33
CA ILE A 11 -45.12 -13.36 -14.20
C ILE A 11 -44.28 -13.30 -15.49
N PRO A 12 -44.83 -13.54 -16.70
CA PRO A 12 -44.02 -13.47 -17.94
C PRO A 12 -43.44 -12.07 -18.19
N ALA A 13 -44.19 -11.01 -17.86
CA ALA A 13 -43.71 -9.64 -17.96
C ALA A 13 -42.63 -9.34 -16.92
N LEU A 14 -42.81 -9.77 -15.67
CA LEU A 14 -41.80 -9.66 -14.62
C LEU A 14 -40.51 -10.41 -15.00
N VAL A 15 -40.61 -11.65 -15.47
CA VAL A 15 -39.47 -12.45 -15.96
C VAL A 15 -38.76 -11.72 -17.11
N LYS A 16 -39.51 -11.16 -18.07
CA LYS A 16 -38.95 -10.37 -19.17
C LYS A 16 -38.15 -9.17 -18.66
N TYR A 17 -38.68 -8.41 -17.69
CA TYR A 17 -37.96 -7.28 -17.09
C TYR A 17 -36.73 -7.70 -16.28
N LEU A 18 -36.80 -8.82 -15.55
CA LEU A 18 -35.64 -9.39 -14.85
C LEU A 18 -34.54 -9.81 -15.82
N VAL A 19 -34.91 -10.40 -16.95
CA VAL A 19 -33.96 -10.75 -18.03
C VAL A 19 -33.31 -9.50 -18.62
N TYR A 20 -34.09 -8.44 -18.89
CA TYR A 20 -33.52 -7.17 -19.35
C TYR A 20 -32.60 -6.51 -18.32
N ALA A 21 -32.99 -6.50 -17.05
CA ALA A 21 -32.16 -6.00 -15.97
C ALA A 21 -30.85 -6.78 -15.86
N LEU A 22 -30.89 -8.11 -16.01
CA LEU A 22 -29.70 -8.95 -16.03
C LEU A 22 -28.79 -8.64 -17.22
N PHE A 23 -29.33 -8.49 -18.43
CA PHE A 23 -28.54 -8.10 -19.61
C PHE A 23 -27.89 -6.73 -19.44
N ILE A 24 -28.62 -5.75 -18.91
CA ILE A 24 -28.08 -4.42 -18.60
C ILE A 24 -26.96 -4.54 -17.56
N LEU A 25 -27.16 -5.32 -16.50
CA LEU A 25 -26.14 -5.54 -15.47
C LEU A 25 -24.87 -6.19 -16.05
N ILE A 26 -25.01 -7.24 -16.85
CA ILE A 26 -23.89 -7.90 -17.53
C ILE A 26 -23.17 -6.92 -18.45
N PHE A 27 -23.90 -6.12 -19.22
CA PHE A 27 -23.32 -5.11 -20.10
C PHE A 27 -22.56 -4.02 -19.32
N LEU A 28 -23.11 -3.55 -18.20
CA LEU A 28 -22.44 -2.57 -17.33
C LEU A 28 -21.17 -3.14 -16.70
N ILE A 29 -21.22 -4.39 -16.20
CA ILE A 29 -20.04 -5.08 -15.66
C ILE A 29 -18.99 -5.24 -16.75
N TYR A 30 -19.38 -5.75 -17.93
CA TYR A 30 -18.47 -5.92 -19.06
C TYR A 30 -17.85 -4.58 -19.47
N SER A 31 -18.65 -3.53 -19.60
CA SER A 31 -18.17 -2.19 -19.95
C SER A 31 -17.19 -1.65 -18.90
N PHE A 32 -17.52 -1.81 -17.61
CA PHE A 32 -16.63 -1.39 -16.52
C PHE A 32 -15.29 -2.13 -16.56
N LEU A 33 -15.31 -3.46 -16.73
CA LEU A 33 -14.10 -4.28 -16.77
C LEU A 33 -13.19 -3.98 -17.97
N ASN A 34 -13.75 -3.53 -19.10
CA ASN A 34 -12.98 -3.28 -20.32
C ASN A 34 -12.61 -1.80 -20.54
N LEU A 35 -13.39 -0.86 -19.99
CA LEU A 35 -13.22 0.58 -20.24
C LEU A 35 -12.69 1.35 -19.04
N SER A 36 -12.82 0.82 -17.81
CA SER A 36 -12.35 1.54 -16.63
C SER A 36 -10.82 1.65 -16.65
N PRO A 37 -10.25 2.87 -16.60
CA PRO A 37 -8.80 3.04 -16.61
C PRO A 37 -8.15 2.51 -15.33
N VAL A 38 -8.92 2.28 -14.26
CA VAL A 38 -8.41 1.88 -12.94
C VAL A 38 -7.68 0.52 -12.97
N PHE A 39 -7.99 -0.32 -13.96
CA PHE A 39 -7.35 -1.62 -14.16
C PHE A 39 -5.97 -1.54 -14.83
N GLY A 40 -5.56 -0.35 -15.30
CA GLY A 40 -4.29 -0.13 -15.99
C GLY A 40 -4.20 -0.85 -17.34
N ALA A 41 -2.99 -1.21 -17.76
CA ALA A 41 -2.73 -2.02 -18.96
C ALA A 41 -1.82 -3.22 -18.68
N SER A 42 -1.74 -4.15 -19.63
CA SER A 42 -0.76 -5.25 -19.62
C SER A 42 0.57 -4.83 -20.27
N PRO A 43 1.70 -5.45 -19.90
CA PRO A 43 3.01 -5.11 -20.45
C PRO A 43 3.09 -5.33 -21.97
N ASN A 44 3.89 -4.50 -22.64
CA ASN A 44 4.16 -4.62 -24.07
C ASN A 44 5.16 -5.78 -24.35
N GLN A 45 5.51 -6.01 -25.61
CA GLN A 45 6.41 -7.12 -25.97
C GLN A 45 7.80 -7.01 -25.34
N GLU A 46 8.33 -5.78 -25.19
CA GLU A 46 9.65 -5.55 -24.61
C GLU A 46 9.64 -5.83 -23.11
N SER A 47 8.73 -5.22 -22.35
CA SER A 47 8.57 -5.50 -20.92
C SER A 47 8.26 -6.98 -20.65
N ASN A 48 7.45 -7.64 -21.50
CA ASN A 48 7.18 -9.08 -21.33
C ASN A 48 8.45 -9.93 -21.47
N ARG A 49 9.40 -9.58 -22.35
CA ARG A 49 10.67 -10.30 -22.44
C ARG A 49 11.49 -10.17 -21.17
N THR A 50 11.53 -8.96 -20.58
CA THR A 50 12.21 -8.72 -19.30
C THR A 50 11.54 -9.53 -18.19
N ILE A 51 10.20 -9.47 -18.09
CA ILE A 51 9.41 -10.25 -17.12
C ILE A 51 9.67 -11.75 -17.26
N GLU A 52 9.61 -12.29 -18.47
CA GLU A 52 9.83 -13.72 -18.72
C GLU A 52 11.27 -14.17 -18.45
N SER A 53 12.22 -13.25 -18.38
CA SER A 53 13.62 -13.53 -18.03
C SER A 53 13.89 -13.50 -16.52
N SER A 54 12.96 -13.00 -15.71
CA SER A 54 13.05 -12.97 -14.26
C SER A 54 13.03 -14.39 -13.67
N GLU A 55 13.96 -14.68 -12.76
CA GLU A 55 13.96 -15.94 -12.00
C GLU A 55 12.72 -16.07 -11.09
N ASN A 56 12.10 -14.93 -10.75
CA ASN A 56 10.92 -14.85 -9.91
C ASN A 56 9.61 -15.03 -10.69
N PHE A 57 9.67 -15.12 -12.03
CA PHE A 57 8.51 -15.28 -12.90
C PHE A 57 8.41 -16.70 -13.46
N ALA A 58 7.35 -17.43 -13.10
CA ALA A 58 7.15 -18.80 -13.57
C ALA A 58 5.67 -19.13 -13.76
N ASN A 59 5.36 -19.84 -14.84
CA ASN A 59 3.99 -20.23 -15.22
C ASN A 59 3.06 -19.01 -15.41
N GLY A 60 3.59 -17.93 -15.98
CA GLY A 60 2.83 -16.70 -16.28
C GLY A 60 2.50 -15.83 -15.07
N ARG A 61 3.17 -16.05 -13.93
CA ARG A 61 2.98 -15.31 -12.67
C ARG A 61 4.29 -15.14 -11.92
N PHE A 62 4.43 -14.03 -11.21
CA PHE A 62 5.46 -13.85 -10.19
C PHE A 62 5.17 -14.70 -8.94
N LYS A 63 6.22 -15.08 -8.23
CA LYS A 63 6.17 -15.91 -7.02
C LYS A 63 6.99 -15.28 -5.90
N ASN A 64 6.57 -15.52 -4.67
CA ASN A 64 7.36 -15.18 -3.49
C ASN A 64 8.59 -16.07 -3.39
N ILE A 65 9.62 -15.56 -2.71
CA ILE A 65 10.72 -16.37 -2.19
C ILE A 65 10.13 -17.38 -1.20
N GLU A 66 10.58 -18.63 -1.29
CA GLU A 66 10.17 -19.65 -0.32
C GLU A 66 10.67 -19.25 1.09
N SER A 67 9.76 -19.26 2.06
CA SER A 67 10.08 -18.99 3.45
C SER A 67 9.54 -20.11 4.33
N ASP A 68 10.38 -20.61 5.23
CA ASP A 68 10.02 -21.59 6.24
C ASP A 68 9.21 -20.96 7.40
N TYR A 69 9.06 -19.63 7.40
CA TYR A 69 8.26 -18.94 8.39
C TYR A 69 6.76 -19.21 8.18
N ASP A 70 6.16 -19.95 9.13
CA ASP A 70 4.73 -20.16 9.18
C ASP A 70 4.14 -19.73 10.53
N ASN A 71 3.45 -18.60 10.52
CA ASN A 71 2.76 -18.04 11.68
C ASN A 71 1.28 -18.48 11.79
N SER A 72 0.78 -19.33 10.88
CA SER A 72 -0.62 -19.75 10.87
C SER A 72 -1.04 -20.45 12.17
N SER A 73 -0.11 -21.17 12.80
CA SER A 73 -0.33 -21.83 14.09
C SER A 73 -0.31 -20.85 15.27
N SER A 74 0.52 -19.81 15.21
CA SER A 74 0.67 -18.77 16.23
C SER A 74 -0.63 -17.97 16.45
N PHE A 75 -1.45 -17.86 15.41
CA PHE A 75 -2.72 -17.13 15.44
C PHE A 75 -3.96 -18.05 15.38
N SER A 76 -3.75 -19.37 15.51
CA SER A 76 -4.81 -20.38 15.45
C SER A 76 -5.97 -20.12 16.43
N ASN A 77 -5.66 -19.56 17.61
CA ASN A 77 -6.61 -19.20 18.67
C ASN A 77 -6.90 -17.69 18.76
N SER A 78 -6.48 -16.89 17.77
CA SER A 78 -6.77 -15.45 17.77
C SER A 78 -8.25 -15.19 17.46
N PRO A 79 -8.86 -14.12 18.01
CA PRO A 79 -10.24 -13.73 17.67
C PRO A 79 -10.44 -13.49 16.17
N GLU A 80 -9.37 -13.13 15.47
CA GLU A 80 -9.33 -12.81 14.03
C GLU A 80 -9.46 -14.07 13.16
N ASN A 81 -9.10 -15.24 13.68
CA ASN A 81 -9.12 -16.50 12.96
C ASN A 81 -10.55 -17.01 12.65
N GLY A 82 -11.55 -16.53 13.40
CA GLY A 82 -12.97 -16.80 13.19
C GLY A 82 -13.68 -15.75 12.32
N SER A 83 -12.94 -14.86 11.67
CA SER A 83 -13.54 -13.82 10.85
C SER A 83 -14.24 -14.39 9.62
N THR A 84 -15.47 -13.95 9.40
CA THR A 84 -16.34 -14.41 8.30
C THR A 84 -16.82 -13.22 7.50
N ILE A 85 -17.55 -13.48 6.40
CA ILE A 85 -18.29 -12.43 5.67
C ILE A 85 -19.18 -11.61 6.63
N MET A 86 -19.72 -12.22 7.68
CA MET A 86 -20.53 -11.52 8.68
C MET A 86 -19.70 -10.51 9.50
N SER A 87 -18.41 -10.77 9.73
CA SER A 87 -17.49 -9.83 10.40
C SER A 87 -17.27 -8.55 9.59
N PHE A 88 -17.45 -8.61 8.27
CA PHE A 88 -17.43 -7.41 7.41
C PHE A 88 -18.79 -6.67 7.40
N LEU A 89 -19.90 -7.38 7.57
CA LEU A 89 -21.25 -6.81 7.62
C LEU A 89 -21.59 -6.20 8.99
N SER A 90 -21.09 -6.80 10.07
CA SER A 90 -21.20 -6.35 11.45
C SER A 90 -19.80 -6.20 12.05
N PRO A 91 -19.08 -5.14 11.66
CA PRO A 91 -17.73 -4.91 12.14
C PRO A 91 -17.65 -4.70 13.65
N PRO A 92 -16.51 -4.99 14.29
CA PRO A 92 -16.31 -4.69 15.70
C PRO A 92 -16.39 -3.18 15.96
N GLU A 93 -16.73 -2.82 17.20
CA GLU A 93 -16.69 -1.43 17.63
C GLU A 93 -15.27 -0.85 17.45
N GLY A 94 -15.20 0.41 17.00
CA GLY A 94 -13.91 1.06 16.75
C GLY A 94 -13.23 0.67 15.43
N LYS A 95 -13.86 -0.10 14.54
CA LYS A 95 -13.31 -0.39 13.20
C LYS A 95 -12.94 0.87 12.43
N ASN A 96 -13.80 1.89 12.48
CA ASN A 96 -13.59 3.19 11.84
C ASN A 96 -13.51 4.30 12.90
N PRO A 97 -12.73 5.36 12.65
CA PRO A 97 -12.67 6.50 13.57
C PRO A 97 -14.03 7.19 13.67
N LEU A 98 -14.40 7.60 14.88
CA LEU A 98 -15.68 8.25 15.16
C LEU A 98 -15.70 9.72 14.71
N THR A 99 -14.53 10.35 14.66
CA THR A 99 -14.31 11.73 14.23
C THR A 99 -13.24 11.78 13.15
N ALA A 100 -13.02 12.95 12.57
CA ALA A 100 -11.89 13.14 11.67
C ALA A 100 -10.56 12.84 12.41
N ILE A 101 -9.60 12.23 11.70
CA ILE A 101 -8.26 11.98 12.22
C ILE A 101 -7.49 13.31 12.25
N PRO A 102 -6.81 13.63 13.37
CA PRO A 102 -6.05 14.86 13.50
C PRO A 102 -4.86 14.83 12.57
N THR A 103 -4.70 15.89 11.79
CA THR A 103 -3.66 16.02 10.76
C THR A 103 -3.14 17.45 10.74
N ILE A 104 -1.87 17.63 10.39
CA ILE A 104 -1.26 18.93 10.18
C ILE A 104 -1.36 19.27 8.69
N LYS A 105 -1.75 20.50 8.37
CA LYS A 105 -1.75 20.96 6.97
C LYS A 105 -0.32 21.02 6.47
N PHE A 106 0.04 20.07 5.59
CA PHE A 106 1.37 20.01 5.00
C PHE A 106 1.66 21.28 4.17
N GLN A 107 2.89 21.77 4.28
CA GLN A 107 3.41 22.90 3.52
C GLN A 107 4.65 22.41 2.77
N GLY A 108 4.59 22.28 1.44
CA GLY A 108 5.68 21.69 0.65
C GLY A 108 7.07 22.27 0.94
N ASP A 109 7.16 23.60 1.11
CA ASP A 109 8.41 24.32 1.39
C ASP A 109 9.06 23.96 2.75
N SER A 110 8.30 23.35 3.66
CA SER A 110 8.83 22.89 4.95
C SER A 110 9.66 21.60 4.85
N LEU A 111 9.54 20.86 3.75
CA LEU A 111 10.27 19.62 3.47
C LEU A 111 11.68 19.91 2.92
N THR A 112 12.51 20.55 3.74
CA THR A 112 13.93 20.79 3.45
C THR A 112 14.75 19.51 3.53
N ASP A 113 15.98 19.52 3.00
CA ASP A 113 16.89 18.37 2.99
C ASP A 113 17.05 17.71 4.38
N GLY A 114 17.07 16.39 4.41
CA GLY A 114 17.12 15.56 5.63
C GLY A 114 15.78 15.38 6.36
N LYS A 115 14.68 15.91 5.82
CA LYS A 115 13.35 15.84 6.45
C LYS A 115 12.41 14.85 5.78
N PHE A 116 11.43 14.42 6.56
CA PHE A 116 10.41 13.44 6.22
C PHE A 116 9.02 13.97 6.56
N VAL A 117 8.01 13.50 5.85
CA VAL A 117 6.60 13.71 6.18
C VAL A 117 5.77 12.50 5.76
N TRP A 118 4.79 12.14 6.58
CA TRP A 118 3.86 11.05 6.31
C TRP A 118 2.47 11.58 5.98
N LEU A 119 1.92 11.19 4.84
CA LEU A 119 0.61 11.62 4.34
C LEU A 119 -0.47 10.53 4.50
N GLY A 120 -0.25 9.60 5.43
CA GLY A 120 -1.15 8.50 5.75
C GLY A 120 -0.92 7.25 4.89
N HIS A 121 -1.29 6.09 5.43
CA HIS A 121 -1.06 4.78 4.81
C HIS A 121 0.43 4.57 4.50
N SER A 122 0.77 4.32 3.23
CA SER A 122 2.14 4.09 2.77
C SER A 122 2.69 5.27 1.94
N THR A 123 1.97 6.41 1.93
CA THR A 123 2.41 7.64 1.25
C THR A 123 3.31 8.47 2.15
N LEU A 124 4.60 8.51 1.82
CA LEU A 124 5.63 9.29 2.51
C LEU A 124 6.31 10.22 1.52
N LEU A 125 6.81 11.35 2.00
CA LEU A 125 7.82 12.11 1.29
C LEU A 125 9.08 12.23 2.15
N MET A 126 10.22 12.19 1.49
CA MET A 126 11.52 12.45 2.10
C MET A 126 12.33 13.35 1.18
N ASN A 127 13.02 14.35 1.75
CA ASN A 127 14.02 15.10 1.02
C ASN A 127 15.39 14.57 1.43
N THR A 128 16.06 13.89 0.50
CA THR A 128 17.37 13.28 0.72
C THR A 128 18.33 13.72 -0.36
N ALA A 129 19.43 14.33 0.08
CA ALA A 129 20.45 14.88 -0.77
C ALA A 129 19.89 15.83 -1.86
N GLY A 130 18.91 16.65 -1.46
CA GLY A 130 18.22 17.63 -2.31
C GLY A 130 17.18 17.05 -3.27
N LEU A 131 16.84 15.77 -3.14
CA LEU A 131 15.78 15.11 -3.92
C LEU A 131 14.58 14.78 -3.05
N ILE A 132 13.41 15.22 -3.49
CA ILE A 132 12.14 14.84 -2.89
C ILE A 132 11.65 13.54 -3.53
N VAL A 133 11.70 12.47 -2.74
CA VAL A 133 11.24 11.12 -3.07
C VAL A 133 9.88 10.89 -2.41
N MET A 134 8.93 10.34 -3.15
CA MET A 134 7.60 9.97 -2.68
C MET A 134 7.36 8.46 -2.84
N THR A 135 6.77 7.83 -1.83
CA THR A 135 6.42 6.40 -1.88
C THR A 135 4.91 6.23 -2.09
N ASP A 136 4.49 5.22 -2.85
CA ASP A 136 3.11 4.74 -2.96
C ASP A 136 2.04 5.85 -2.85
N PRO A 137 1.96 6.77 -3.83
CA PRO A 137 1.15 7.96 -3.74
C PRO A 137 -0.33 7.64 -3.89
N VAL A 138 -1.04 7.61 -2.77
CA VAL A 138 -2.48 7.34 -2.76
C VAL A 138 -3.20 8.48 -2.07
N PHE A 139 -4.03 9.19 -2.84
CA PHE A 139 -4.81 10.34 -2.37
C PHE A 139 -6.31 10.10 -2.46
N ASN A 140 -6.70 9.09 -3.25
CA ASN A 140 -8.09 8.73 -3.49
C ASN A 140 -8.43 7.43 -2.75
N ARG A 141 -9.08 6.49 -3.45
CA ARG A 141 -9.66 5.29 -2.87
C ARG A 141 -8.81 4.05 -3.11
N ALA A 142 -8.84 3.15 -2.14
CA ALA A 142 -8.30 1.80 -2.18
C ALA A 142 -9.22 0.80 -2.92
N SER A 143 -9.91 1.22 -3.99
CA SER A 143 -10.85 0.34 -4.70
C SER A 143 -11.14 0.77 -6.13
N PRO A 144 -11.38 -0.18 -7.05
CA PRO A 144 -11.90 0.14 -8.38
C PRO A 144 -13.36 0.59 -8.34
N LEU A 145 -14.10 0.25 -7.27
CA LEU A 145 -15.52 0.56 -7.14
C LEU A 145 -15.72 1.84 -6.32
N PRO A 146 -16.63 2.75 -6.75
CA PRO A 146 -16.80 4.05 -6.13
C PRO A 146 -17.38 4.01 -4.70
N ILE A 147 -17.91 2.87 -4.28
CA ILE A 147 -18.55 2.68 -2.96
C ILE A 147 -17.65 2.02 -1.91
N PHE A 148 -16.49 1.49 -2.30
CA PHE A 148 -15.55 0.82 -1.39
C PHE A 148 -14.21 1.56 -1.33
N GLY A 149 -13.42 1.27 -0.29
CA GLY A 149 -12.05 1.78 -0.13
C GLY A 149 -11.94 3.30 0.02
N LYS A 150 -12.98 4.00 0.47
CA LYS A 150 -12.89 5.44 0.73
C LYS A 150 -11.91 5.69 1.90
N PRO A 151 -11.02 6.69 1.82
CA PRO A 151 -10.19 7.04 2.96
C PRO A 151 -11.02 7.58 4.13
N PHE A 152 -10.51 7.42 5.34
CA PHE A 152 -11.01 8.07 6.54
C PHE A 152 -10.98 9.59 6.38
N THR A 153 -11.85 10.28 7.10
CA THR A 153 -11.88 11.75 7.10
C THR A 153 -10.69 12.28 7.88
N TYR A 154 -9.92 13.18 7.29
CA TYR A 154 -8.83 13.92 7.94
C TYR A 154 -9.27 15.36 8.22
N GLU A 155 -8.75 15.97 9.29
CA GLU A 155 -9.04 17.38 9.62
C GLU A 155 -8.49 18.37 8.58
N ASN A 156 -7.27 18.12 8.11
CA ASN A 156 -6.52 18.92 7.14
C ASN A 156 -6.00 17.99 6.03
N PRO A 157 -6.87 17.47 5.14
CA PRO A 157 -6.45 16.55 4.09
C PRO A 157 -5.43 17.21 3.16
N THR A 158 -4.36 16.47 2.83
CA THR A 158 -3.37 16.91 1.84
C THR A 158 -3.82 16.49 0.45
N SER A 159 -3.77 17.41 -0.50
CA SER A 159 -4.02 17.19 -1.92
C SER A 159 -2.73 17.22 -2.73
N ILE A 160 -2.80 16.87 -4.01
CA ILE A 160 -1.64 16.94 -4.92
C ILE A 160 -1.17 18.39 -5.11
N ASP A 161 -2.08 19.37 -5.03
CA ASP A 161 -1.75 20.80 -5.14
C ASP A 161 -0.95 21.33 -3.94
N ASP A 162 -0.96 20.63 -2.80
CA ASP A 162 -0.18 21.00 -1.61
C ASP A 162 1.26 20.46 -1.68
N LEU A 163 1.60 19.64 -2.68
CA LEU A 163 2.88 18.98 -2.79
C LEU A 163 3.97 19.93 -3.32
N PRO A 164 5.21 19.83 -2.82
CA PRO A 164 6.35 20.46 -3.47
C PRO A 164 6.64 19.76 -4.81
N LYS A 165 7.60 20.28 -5.58
CA LYS A 165 8.10 19.54 -6.75
C LYS A 165 8.64 18.18 -6.30
N ILE A 166 8.08 17.10 -6.85
CA ILE A 166 8.51 15.73 -6.58
C ILE A 166 9.53 15.32 -7.63
N ASN A 167 10.69 14.84 -7.20
CA ASN A 167 11.71 14.36 -8.14
C ASN A 167 11.45 12.91 -8.52
N VAL A 168 11.18 12.06 -7.53
CA VAL A 168 11.07 10.62 -7.72
C VAL A 168 9.82 10.08 -7.05
N VAL A 169 9.12 9.17 -7.71
CA VAL A 169 8.11 8.31 -7.09
C VAL A 169 8.58 6.85 -7.13
N THR A 170 8.50 6.15 -6.01
CA THR A 170 8.70 4.70 -5.94
C THR A 170 7.36 4.00 -5.69
N ILE A 171 7.08 2.95 -6.45
CA ILE A 171 5.88 2.11 -6.27
C ILE A 171 6.29 0.74 -5.74
N SER A 172 5.67 0.24 -4.67
CA SER A 172 5.95 -1.10 -4.15
C SER A 172 5.25 -2.20 -4.94
N HIS A 173 3.97 -2.01 -5.29
CA HIS A 173 3.14 -3.00 -6.01
C HIS A 173 1.86 -2.38 -6.59
N ASP A 174 1.03 -3.16 -7.27
CA ASP A 174 -0.12 -2.67 -8.06
C ASP A 174 -1.48 -2.68 -7.33
N HIS A 175 -1.54 -2.90 -6.01
CA HIS A 175 -2.83 -2.81 -5.30
C HIS A 175 -3.36 -1.37 -5.26
N TYR A 176 -4.67 -1.22 -5.07
CA TYR A 176 -5.37 0.06 -5.22
C TYR A 176 -5.02 1.08 -4.12
N ASP A 177 -4.60 0.61 -2.97
CA ASP A 177 -4.16 1.39 -1.82
C ASP A 177 -2.66 1.74 -1.84
N HIS A 178 -1.92 1.27 -2.85
CA HIS A 178 -0.51 1.61 -3.10
C HIS A 178 -0.27 2.27 -4.46
N LEU A 179 -1.15 2.03 -5.43
CA LEU A 179 -1.04 2.56 -6.79
C LEU A 179 -2.37 3.16 -7.27
N ASP A 180 -2.56 4.44 -6.95
CA ASP A 180 -3.76 5.21 -7.25
C ASP A 180 -3.73 5.79 -8.67
N SER A 181 -4.60 5.27 -9.55
CA SER A 181 -4.66 5.69 -10.95
C SER A 181 -4.99 7.18 -11.17
N ALA A 182 -5.70 7.82 -10.24
CA ALA A 182 -6.01 9.23 -10.34
C ALA A 182 -4.80 10.05 -9.92
N ALA A 183 -4.16 9.69 -8.79
CA ALA A 183 -2.95 10.35 -8.35
C ALA A 183 -1.82 10.25 -9.39
N ILE A 184 -1.61 9.08 -10.02
CA ILE A 184 -0.58 8.93 -11.04
C ILE A 184 -0.81 9.83 -12.26
N LYS A 185 -2.07 10.07 -12.67
CA LYS A 185 -2.37 10.99 -13.77
C LYS A 185 -1.98 12.42 -13.42
N ASP A 186 -2.35 12.86 -12.23
CA ASP A 186 -2.04 14.20 -11.76
C ASP A 186 -0.53 14.38 -11.53
N LEU A 187 0.16 13.33 -11.10
CA LEU A 187 1.61 13.31 -10.87
C LEU A 187 2.45 13.20 -12.15
N ALA A 188 1.89 12.74 -13.27
CA ALA A 188 2.62 12.47 -14.52
C ALA A 188 3.38 13.71 -15.05
N GLU A 189 2.82 14.90 -14.82
CA GLU A 189 3.40 16.17 -15.27
C GLU A 189 4.49 16.71 -14.31
N ILE A 190 4.32 16.52 -13.00
CA ILE A 190 5.18 17.15 -11.99
C ILE A 190 6.34 16.28 -11.49
N VAL A 191 6.24 14.96 -11.66
CA VAL A 191 7.28 14.01 -11.26
C VAL A 191 8.35 13.89 -12.35
N ASP A 192 9.62 13.95 -11.95
CA ASP A 192 10.75 13.80 -12.87
C ASP A 192 10.97 12.33 -13.27
N HIS A 193 10.87 11.37 -12.32
CA HIS A 193 11.10 9.93 -12.57
C HIS A 193 10.27 9.00 -11.67
N PHE A 194 9.98 7.80 -12.15
CA PHE A 194 9.28 6.73 -11.46
C PHE A 194 10.13 5.44 -11.43
N PHE A 195 10.26 4.85 -10.25
CA PHE A 195 10.83 3.52 -10.06
C PHE A 195 9.72 2.54 -9.69
N VAL A 196 9.57 1.47 -10.47
CA VAL A 196 8.49 0.51 -10.29
C VAL A 196 8.96 -0.95 -10.47
N PRO A 197 8.27 -1.93 -9.90
CA PRO A 197 8.53 -3.34 -10.16
C PRO A 197 8.16 -3.75 -11.58
N LEU A 198 8.76 -4.84 -12.06
CA LEU A 198 8.43 -5.48 -13.33
C LEU A 198 6.92 -5.61 -13.58
N GLY A 199 6.44 -5.17 -14.73
CA GLY A 199 5.04 -5.18 -15.16
C GLY A 199 4.23 -3.93 -14.79
N VAL A 200 4.62 -3.19 -13.74
CA VAL A 200 3.87 -2.01 -13.27
C VAL A 200 3.98 -0.83 -14.24
N LYS A 201 5.06 -0.74 -15.02
CA LYS A 201 5.27 0.33 -16.02
C LYS A 201 4.09 0.46 -16.99
N ALA A 202 3.48 -0.65 -17.37
CA ALA A 202 2.34 -0.68 -18.28
C ALA A 202 1.16 0.14 -17.77
N HIS A 203 0.90 0.10 -16.45
CA HIS A 203 -0.16 0.88 -15.83
C HIS A 203 0.12 2.38 -15.90
N LEU A 204 1.34 2.80 -15.52
CA LEU A 204 1.75 4.21 -15.53
C LEU A 204 1.70 4.81 -16.94
N VAL A 205 2.20 4.10 -17.95
CA VAL A 205 2.13 4.54 -19.35
C VAL A 205 0.68 4.69 -19.82
N LYS A 206 -0.20 3.74 -19.46
CA LYS A 206 -1.63 3.83 -19.76
C LYS A 206 -2.29 5.06 -19.14
N TRP A 207 -1.75 5.55 -18.04
CA TRP A 207 -2.23 6.71 -17.30
C TRP A 207 -1.53 8.02 -17.67
N GLY A 208 -0.68 8.02 -18.67
CA GLY A 208 -0.11 9.24 -19.26
C GLY A 208 1.29 9.59 -18.78
N VAL A 209 1.94 8.74 -17.97
CA VAL A 209 3.36 8.91 -17.65
C VAL A 209 4.20 8.57 -18.88
N ASP A 210 5.13 9.45 -19.25
CA ASP A 210 6.10 9.19 -20.32
C ASP A 210 6.95 7.95 -19.97
N ALA A 211 7.02 6.98 -20.88
CA ALA A 211 7.76 5.74 -20.69
C ALA A 211 9.26 5.94 -20.41
N ASN A 212 9.83 7.08 -20.82
CA ASN A 212 11.22 7.45 -20.56
C ASN A 212 11.46 7.92 -19.12
N LYS A 213 10.40 8.28 -18.39
CA LYS A 213 10.46 8.61 -16.96
C LYS A 213 10.27 7.40 -16.06
N ILE A 214 10.23 6.17 -16.60
CA ILE A 214 9.89 4.97 -15.82
C ILE A 214 10.99 3.92 -15.96
N SER A 215 11.66 3.65 -14.84
CA SER A 215 12.51 2.49 -14.65
C SER A 215 11.71 1.35 -14.03
N GLU A 216 11.85 0.17 -14.63
CA GLU A 216 11.12 -1.05 -14.27
C GLU A 216 12.15 -2.11 -13.82
N LEU A 217 12.08 -2.52 -12.55
CA LEU A 217 13.15 -3.25 -11.85
C LEU A 217 12.66 -4.62 -11.36
N ASP A 218 13.56 -5.62 -11.36
CA ASP A 218 13.39 -6.87 -10.63
C ASP A 218 14.01 -6.77 -9.22
N TRP A 219 13.82 -7.78 -8.39
CA TRP A 219 14.46 -7.85 -7.08
C TRP A 219 15.98 -7.86 -7.19
N HIS A 220 16.59 -7.05 -6.32
CA HIS A 220 18.03 -6.77 -6.24
C HIS A 220 18.60 -5.95 -7.40
N ASP A 221 17.77 -5.56 -8.38
CA ASP A 221 18.15 -4.51 -9.30
C ASP A 221 18.26 -3.17 -8.56
N ARG A 222 19.23 -2.37 -9.00
CA ARG A 222 19.49 -1.04 -8.47
C ARG A 222 19.75 -0.05 -9.59
N GLU A 223 19.29 1.17 -9.38
CA GLU A 223 19.54 2.27 -10.28
C GLU A 223 19.83 3.54 -9.49
N ASN A 224 20.77 4.35 -10.00
CA ASN A 224 21.09 5.64 -9.43
C ASN A 224 20.33 6.74 -10.15
N TYR A 225 19.62 7.58 -9.40
CA TYR A 225 19.05 8.82 -9.90
C TYR A 225 19.75 10.00 -9.23
N LYS A 226 20.65 10.65 -10.00
CA LYS A 226 21.58 11.67 -9.51
C LYS A 226 22.46 11.12 -8.37
N ASN A 227 22.16 11.45 -7.12
CA ASN A 227 22.94 11.16 -5.92
C ASN A 227 22.21 10.27 -4.91
N VAL A 228 21.15 9.58 -5.36
CA VAL A 228 20.37 8.63 -4.57
C VAL A 228 20.27 7.31 -5.36
N GLU A 229 20.63 6.20 -4.70
CA GLU A 229 20.47 4.84 -5.21
C GLU A 229 19.12 4.27 -4.77
N PHE A 230 18.40 3.68 -5.72
CA PHE A 230 17.13 2.99 -5.52
C PHE A 230 17.35 1.51 -5.81
N THR A 231 17.15 0.66 -4.82
CA THR A 231 17.22 -0.81 -4.99
C THR A 231 15.84 -1.39 -4.68
N LEU A 232 15.28 -2.14 -5.64
CA LEU A 232 14.07 -2.92 -5.38
C LEU A 232 14.48 -4.21 -4.66
N THR A 233 13.85 -4.53 -3.55
CA THR A 233 14.14 -5.75 -2.78
C THR A 233 12.89 -6.62 -2.59
N PRO A 234 13.07 -7.92 -2.31
CA PRO A 234 11.93 -8.81 -2.13
C PRO A 234 11.00 -8.39 -0.98
N ALA A 235 9.72 -8.74 -1.12
CA ALA A 235 8.70 -8.68 -0.07
C ALA A 235 7.79 -9.90 -0.18
N GLN A 236 7.25 -10.38 0.94
CA GLN A 236 6.34 -11.52 0.97
C GLN A 236 4.90 -11.06 0.73
N HIS A 237 4.54 -10.79 -0.53
CA HIS A 237 3.23 -10.24 -0.88
C HIS A 237 2.71 -10.81 -2.20
N PHE A 238 1.82 -10.10 -2.88
CA PHE A 238 1.27 -10.48 -4.17
C PHE A 238 0.86 -9.24 -4.96
N SER A 239 0.32 -9.43 -6.16
CA SER A 239 -0.18 -8.33 -6.99
C SER A 239 -1.48 -8.72 -7.68
N GLY A 240 -2.19 -7.71 -8.19
CA GLY A 240 -3.31 -7.87 -9.09
C GLY A 240 -4.40 -6.86 -8.84
N ARG A 241 -4.69 -6.07 -9.88
CA ARG A 241 -5.85 -5.16 -9.89
C ARG A 241 -6.98 -5.56 -10.84
N ALA A 242 -6.68 -6.31 -11.89
CA ALA A 242 -7.68 -6.73 -12.88
C ALA A 242 -8.13 -8.19 -12.64
N PRO A 243 -9.41 -8.52 -12.85
CA PRO A 243 -9.89 -9.90 -12.72
C PRO A 243 -9.07 -10.88 -13.56
N GLY A 244 -8.62 -11.97 -12.95
CA GLY A 244 -7.82 -13.01 -13.61
C GLY A 244 -6.35 -12.63 -13.89
N LYS A 245 -5.88 -11.47 -13.41
CA LYS A 245 -4.50 -10.98 -13.59
C LYS A 245 -3.67 -10.96 -12.31
N GLY A 246 -4.02 -11.81 -11.34
CA GLY A 246 -3.24 -11.97 -10.11
C GLY A 246 -1.80 -12.40 -10.39
N ASN A 247 -0.86 -11.75 -9.72
CA ASN A 247 0.58 -11.95 -9.81
C ASN A 247 1.16 -11.71 -11.21
N SER A 248 0.53 -10.85 -12.02
CA SER A 248 1.02 -10.52 -13.37
C SER A 248 2.06 -9.39 -13.38
N THR A 249 2.17 -8.63 -12.29
CA THR A 249 3.27 -7.69 -12.04
C THR A 249 4.04 -8.13 -10.80
N LEU A 250 5.29 -7.71 -10.69
CA LEU A 250 6.10 -7.90 -9.50
C LEU A 250 5.64 -6.94 -8.39
N TRP A 251 6.07 -7.23 -7.17
CA TRP A 251 5.89 -6.43 -5.95
C TRP A 251 7.22 -6.40 -5.20
N GLY A 252 7.44 -5.44 -4.31
CA GLY A 252 8.65 -5.44 -3.49
C GLY A 252 8.72 -4.31 -2.48
N SER A 253 9.84 -4.29 -1.77
CA SER A 253 10.27 -3.23 -0.88
C SER A 253 11.32 -2.36 -1.57
N TRP A 254 11.58 -1.17 -1.05
CA TRP A 254 12.60 -0.26 -1.58
C TRP A 254 13.67 0.04 -0.55
N ILE A 255 14.92 -0.01 -0.98
CA ILE A 255 16.04 0.64 -0.30
C ILE A 255 16.34 1.93 -1.04
N ILE A 256 16.30 3.05 -0.33
CA ILE A 256 16.59 4.39 -0.85
C ILE A 256 17.82 4.89 -0.10
N SER A 257 18.96 4.98 -0.78
CA SER A 257 20.25 5.25 -0.15
C SER A 257 20.91 6.48 -0.76
N SER A 258 21.27 7.44 0.09
CA SER A 258 22.15 8.56 -0.25
C SER A 258 23.37 8.56 0.67
N GLU A 259 24.26 9.54 0.51
CA GLU A 259 25.36 9.75 1.47
C GLU A 259 24.85 10.21 2.86
N GLN A 260 23.62 10.73 2.94
CA GLN A 260 23.04 11.28 4.17
C GLN A 260 22.21 10.28 4.96
N VAL A 261 21.46 9.43 4.26
CA VAL A 261 20.50 8.53 4.89
C VAL A 261 20.30 7.27 4.05
N LYS A 262 20.14 6.14 4.74
CA LYS A 262 19.69 4.88 4.15
C LYS A 262 18.32 4.50 4.72
N VAL A 263 17.32 4.52 3.85
CA VAL A 263 15.92 4.27 4.16
C VAL A 263 15.51 2.88 3.64
N TYR A 264 14.77 2.15 4.45
CA TYR A 264 14.01 0.98 4.01
C TYR A 264 12.53 1.31 3.97
N PHE A 265 11.84 0.97 2.89
CA PHE A 265 10.39 1.11 2.74
C PHE A 265 9.80 -0.26 2.38
N SER A 266 8.95 -0.82 3.23
CA SER A 266 8.48 -2.20 3.06
C SER A 266 7.52 -2.41 1.89
N GLY A 267 6.76 -1.38 1.51
CA GLY A 267 5.46 -1.63 0.88
C GLY A 267 4.61 -2.48 1.82
N ASP A 268 4.00 -3.54 1.28
CA ASP A 268 3.33 -4.58 2.05
C ASP A 268 4.06 -5.91 1.94
N GLY A 269 3.94 -6.73 2.97
CA GLY A 269 4.36 -8.12 2.98
C GLY A 269 4.26 -8.76 4.36
N GLY A 270 4.05 -10.08 4.36
CA GLY A 270 4.16 -10.90 5.56
C GLY A 270 5.59 -10.96 6.09
N TYR A 271 5.74 -11.35 7.35
CA TYR A 271 7.05 -11.57 7.92
C TYR A 271 7.74 -12.77 7.27
N SER A 272 9.03 -12.64 6.99
CA SER A 272 9.88 -13.72 6.48
C SER A 272 11.34 -13.47 6.84
N GLU A 273 12.17 -14.50 6.65
CA GLU A 273 13.62 -14.41 6.86
C GLU A 273 14.32 -13.40 5.93
N THR A 274 13.63 -12.95 4.87
CA THR A 274 14.07 -11.89 3.97
C THR A 274 14.50 -10.64 4.73
N PHE A 275 13.78 -10.23 5.78
CA PHE A 275 14.15 -9.04 6.56
C PHE A 275 15.54 -9.16 7.19
N LYS A 276 15.87 -10.34 7.70
CA LYS A 276 17.18 -10.63 8.29
C LYS A 276 18.28 -10.63 7.22
N ALA A 277 18.02 -11.29 6.09
CA ALA A 277 18.97 -11.31 4.97
C ALA A 277 19.26 -9.89 4.44
N LEU A 278 18.23 -9.05 4.32
CA LEU A 278 18.37 -7.65 3.90
C LEU A 278 19.13 -6.82 4.95
N GLY A 279 18.88 -7.02 6.25
CA GLY A 279 19.67 -6.37 7.31
C GLY A 279 21.11 -6.84 7.41
N GLU A 280 21.42 -8.05 6.96
CA GLU A 280 22.79 -8.56 6.82
C GLU A 280 23.50 -7.99 5.59
N GLN A 281 22.80 -7.87 4.46
CA GLN A 281 23.38 -7.43 3.19
C GLN A 281 23.48 -5.91 3.05
N TYR A 282 22.43 -5.18 3.46
CA TYR A 282 22.29 -3.74 3.20
C TYR A 282 22.30 -2.89 4.47
N GLY A 283 21.98 -3.49 5.62
CA GLY A 283 21.90 -2.79 6.90
C GLY A 283 23.26 -2.31 7.45
N PRO A 284 23.25 -1.49 8.52
CA PRO A 284 22.07 -0.96 9.18
C PRO A 284 21.35 0.11 8.34
N PHE A 285 20.06 0.29 8.61
CA PHE A 285 19.24 1.37 8.04
C PHE A 285 19.05 2.47 9.08
N ASP A 286 19.03 3.73 8.65
CA ASP A 286 18.78 4.85 9.55
C ASP A 286 17.31 4.90 9.97
N ILE A 287 16.41 4.60 9.04
CA ILE A 287 14.97 4.51 9.29
C ILE A 287 14.35 3.43 8.40
N ALA A 288 13.45 2.64 8.97
CA ALA A 288 12.64 1.67 8.25
C ALA A 288 11.17 2.02 8.40
N PHE A 289 10.52 2.30 7.26
CA PHE A 289 9.08 2.44 7.13
C PHE A 289 8.49 1.06 6.87
N ILE A 290 7.79 0.50 7.86
CA ILE A 290 7.33 -0.90 7.82
C ILE A 290 5.82 -0.96 8.07
N GLU A 291 5.09 -1.69 7.23
CA GLU A 291 3.65 -1.89 7.42
C GLU A 291 3.32 -2.53 8.77
N ASN A 292 2.18 -2.15 9.35
CA ASN A 292 1.68 -2.73 10.60
C ASN A 292 0.16 -2.96 10.64
N GLY A 293 -0.55 -2.59 9.58
CA GLY A 293 -2.01 -2.60 9.49
C GLY A 293 -2.52 -3.64 8.49
N ALA A 294 -3.83 -3.70 8.34
CA ALA A 294 -4.53 -4.64 7.46
C ALA A 294 -4.27 -6.13 7.75
N TYR A 295 -3.68 -6.49 8.89
CA TYR A 295 -3.39 -7.88 9.24
C TYR A 295 -4.65 -8.66 9.60
N ASN A 296 -4.55 -9.98 9.43
CA ASN A 296 -5.48 -10.98 9.94
C ASN A 296 -4.82 -12.35 9.87
N ALA A 297 -5.22 -13.26 10.74
CA ALA A 297 -4.73 -14.63 10.75
C ALA A 297 -4.96 -15.39 9.42
N GLN A 298 -6.01 -15.07 8.65
CA GLN A 298 -6.33 -15.72 7.38
C GLN A 298 -5.36 -15.35 6.23
N TRP A 299 -4.67 -14.21 6.33
CA TRP A 299 -3.72 -13.74 5.32
C TRP A 299 -2.41 -13.25 5.95
N SER A 300 -2.04 -13.86 7.08
CA SER A 300 -0.85 -13.56 7.87
C SER A 300 0.47 -13.78 7.12
N LYS A 301 0.41 -14.47 5.97
CA LYS A 301 1.54 -14.67 5.06
C LYS A 301 1.83 -13.46 4.18
N VAL A 302 0.91 -12.50 4.08
CA VAL A 302 1.06 -11.34 3.18
C VAL A 302 0.88 -9.99 3.86
N HIS A 303 0.45 -9.97 5.13
CA HIS A 303 0.46 -8.77 5.98
C HIS A 303 1.00 -9.10 7.36
N MET A 304 1.91 -8.27 7.86
CA MET A 304 2.53 -8.43 9.17
C MET A 304 1.59 -8.06 10.32
N PHE A 305 1.61 -8.88 11.37
CA PHE A 305 1.09 -8.45 12.66
C PHE A 305 1.99 -7.38 13.28
N PRO A 306 1.48 -6.50 14.17
CA PRO A 306 2.25 -5.43 14.79
C PRO A 306 3.53 -5.88 15.51
N ASN A 307 3.53 -7.08 16.11
CA ASN A 307 4.72 -7.63 16.75
C ASN A 307 5.77 -8.13 15.74
N GLU A 308 5.33 -8.55 14.56
CA GLU A 308 6.19 -8.93 13.44
C GLU A 308 6.80 -7.68 12.79
N THR A 309 6.06 -6.58 12.66
CA THR A 309 6.61 -5.27 12.25
C THR A 309 7.80 -4.86 13.11
N VAL A 310 7.68 -4.98 14.44
CA VAL A 310 8.80 -4.66 15.36
C VAL A 310 9.96 -5.63 15.16
N GLN A 311 9.67 -6.92 14.96
CA GLN A 311 10.71 -7.92 14.69
C GLN A 311 11.44 -7.66 13.37
N ALA A 312 10.72 -7.35 12.29
CA ALA A 312 11.28 -6.98 11.00
C ALA A 312 12.24 -5.79 11.11
N SER A 313 11.90 -4.78 11.91
CA SER A 313 12.81 -3.63 12.14
C SER A 313 14.14 -4.04 12.80
N ILE A 314 14.09 -5.01 13.73
CA ILE A 314 15.28 -5.54 14.41
C ILE A 314 16.13 -6.34 13.42
N ASP A 315 15.50 -7.19 12.61
CA ASP A 315 16.19 -8.04 11.65
C ASP A 315 16.82 -7.23 10.50
N LEU A 316 16.16 -6.14 10.10
CA LEU A 316 16.73 -5.13 9.20
C LEU A 316 17.88 -4.34 9.82
N LYS A 317 18.06 -4.41 11.15
CA LYS A 317 19.00 -3.58 11.91
C LYS A 317 18.70 -2.08 11.70
N ALA A 318 17.43 -1.72 11.72
CA ALA A 318 17.00 -0.33 11.60
C ALA A 318 17.23 0.43 12.91
N ASN A 319 17.81 1.63 12.83
CA ASN A 319 17.99 2.52 13.98
C ASN A 319 16.64 3.09 14.46
N ILE A 320 15.71 3.31 13.51
CA ILE A 320 14.38 3.86 13.77
C ILE A 320 13.34 3.03 13.03
N LEU A 321 12.28 2.63 13.75
CA LEU A 321 11.06 2.06 13.18
C LEU A 321 10.01 3.16 12.99
N PHE A 322 9.48 3.29 11.79
CA PHE A 322 8.28 4.06 11.49
C PHE A 322 7.17 3.13 10.98
N PRO A 323 6.07 2.92 11.72
CA PRO A 323 4.97 2.08 11.24
C PRO A 323 4.10 2.81 10.19
N ILE A 324 3.87 2.16 9.05
CA ILE A 324 3.00 2.64 7.96
C ILE A 324 1.81 1.68 7.74
N HIS A 325 1.01 1.91 6.69
CA HIS A 325 -0.12 1.03 6.30
C HIS A 325 -1.35 1.06 7.24
N TRP A 326 -1.45 2.09 8.09
CA TRP A 326 -2.57 2.29 9.02
C TRP A 326 -3.15 3.71 8.92
N SER A 327 -4.29 3.92 9.58
CA SER A 327 -4.96 5.21 9.72
C SER A 327 -5.41 5.92 8.42
N LYS A 328 -5.65 5.18 7.33
CA LYS A 328 -6.21 5.77 6.10
C LYS A 328 -7.41 5.02 5.56
N PHE A 329 -7.38 3.69 5.56
CA PHE A 329 -8.41 2.87 4.93
C PHE A 329 -8.93 1.79 5.86
N ASP A 330 -10.18 1.40 5.65
CA ASP A 330 -10.80 0.21 6.23
C ASP A 330 -10.45 -1.02 5.36
N LEU A 331 -9.32 -1.66 5.65
CA LEU A 331 -8.77 -2.80 4.88
C LEU A 331 -8.76 -4.14 5.63
N SER A 332 -9.06 -4.13 6.94
CA SER A 332 -9.18 -5.34 7.74
C SER A 332 -10.25 -5.15 8.82
N ILE A 333 -10.44 -6.16 9.66
CA ILE A 333 -11.48 -6.20 10.68
C ILE A 333 -11.04 -5.67 12.04
N HIS A 334 -9.75 -5.40 12.24
CA HIS A 334 -9.27 -4.82 13.50
C HIS A 334 -9.71 -3.34 13.62
N PRO A 335 -9.79 -2.78 14.85
CA PRO A 335 -9.95 -1.34 15.05
C PRO A 335 -8.88 -0.52 14.32
N TRP A 336 -9.22 0.68 13.82
CA TRP A 336 -8.32 1.48 12.98
C TRP A 336 -7.01 1.89 13.67
N ASP A 337 -7.02 2.04 15.00
CA ASP A 337 -5.91 2.46 15.85
C ASP A 337 -5.18 1.29 16.53
N GLU A 338 -5.75 0.07 16.49
CA GLU A 338 -5.12 -1.11 17.08
C GLU A 338 -3.69 -1.38 16.55
N PRO A 339 -3.41 -1.25 15.24
CA PRO A 339 -2.06 -1.44 14.69
C PRO A 339 -0.97 -0.67 15.44
N ILE A 340 -1.14 0.64 15.57
CA ILE A 340 -0.12 1.51 16.18
C ILE A 340 -0.01 1.28 17.69
N ILE A 341 -1.13 1.00 18.37
CA ILE A 341 -1.14 0.70 19.81
C ILE A 341 -0.31 -0.56 20.09
N ARG A 342 -0.56 -1.64 19.33
CA ARG A 342 0.16 -2.91 19.49
C ARG A 342 1.63 -2.76 19.11
N THR A 343 1.93 -2.05 18.02
CA THR A 343 3.31 -1.80 17.57
C THR A 343 4.10 -1.02 18.61
N THR A 344 3.53 0.07 19.14
CA THR A 344 4.18 0.94 20.14
C THR A 344 4.48 0.18 21.44
N LYS A 345 3.53 -0.65 21.89
CA LYS A 345 3.70 -1.50 23.09
C LYS A 345 4.81 -2.55 22.90
N GLU A 346 4.85 -3.21 21.75
CA GLU A 346 5.89 -4.22 21.47
C GLU A 346 7.26 -3.56 21.26
N ALA A 347 7.32 -2.40 20.60
CA ALA A 347 8.55 -1.62 20.42
C ALA A 347 9.15 -1.22 21.78
N ALA A 348 8.33 -0.73 22.71
CA ALA A 348 8.77 -0.41 24.08
C ALA A 348 9.33 -1.65 24.81
N LYS A 349 8.65 -2.80 24.69
CA LYS A 349 9.09 -4.07 25.31
C LYS A 349 10.45 -4.55 24.76
N LYS A 350 10.69 -4.36 23.46
CA LYS A 350 11.93 -4.78 22.78
C LYS A 350 13.01 -3.69 22.71
N ASN A 351 12.78 -2.51 23.33
CA ASN A 351 13.66 -1.35 23.27
C ASN A 351 13.95 -0.86 21.83
N VAL A 352 12.96 -0.94 20.94
CA VAL A 352 13.04 -0.41 19.57
C VAL A 352 12.66 1.07 19.59
N ASN A 353 13.48 1.92 18.96
CA ASN A 353 13.21 3.34 18.84
C ASN A 353 12.17 3.59 17.74
N LEU A 354 10.96 3.99 18.13
CA LEU A 354 9.83 4.19 17.24
C LEU A 354 9.52 5.69 17.06
N ALA A 355 9.22 6.08 15.82
CA ALA A 355 8.70 7.40 15.48
C ALA A 355 7.18 7.32 15.20
N SER A 356 6.42 8.30 15.69
CA SER A 356 4.97 8.39 15.54
C SER A 356 4.49 9.84 15.35
N PRO A 357 4.84 10.50 14.23
CA PRO A 357 4.32 11.82 13.93
C PRO A 357 2.80 11.82 13.71
N LEU A 358 2.21 13.00 13.78
CA LEU A 358 0.91 13.24 13.14
C LEU A 358 1.04 13.17 11.61
N ILE A 359 -0.03 12.78 10.94
CA ILE A 359 -0.10 12.86 9.48
C ILE A 359 0.07 14.33 9.06
N GLY A 360 1.00 14.59 8.15
CA GLY A 360 1.40 15.94 7.70
C GLY A 360 2.44 16.63 8.58
N GLU A 361 2.87 16.04 9.71
CA GLU A 361 3.97 16.55 10.53
C GLU A 361 5.31 16.32 9.83
N VAL A 362 6.07 17.40 9.63
CA VAL A 362 7.43 17.30 9.08
C VAL A 362 8.42 17.10 10.22
N PHE A 363 9.30 16.12 10.09
CA PHE A 363 10.30 15.77 11.11
C PHE A 363 11.67 15.43 10.49
N ASP A 364 12.68 15.33 11.34
CA ASP A 364 14.02 14.84 10.99
C ASP A 364 14.47 13.74 11.98
N LEU A 365 15.60 13.09 11.70
CA LEU A 365 16.09 11.97 12.50
C LEU A 365 16.75 12.41 13.83
N SER A 366 17.04 13.70 14.00
CA SER A 366 17.66 14.23 15.23
C SER A 366 16.65 14.41 16.35
N TYR A 367 15.39 14.73 16.02
CA TYR A 367 14.30 14.86 16.97
C TYR A 367 13.05 14.09 16.52
N LEU A 368 12.94 12.85 17.00
CA LEU A 368 11.85 11.96 16.59
C LEU A 368 10.55 12.31 17.31
N PRO A 369 9.45 12.50 16.57
CA PRO A 369 8.13 12.63 17.16
C PRO A 369 7.70 11.29 17.79
N LYS A 370 7.16 11.36 19.00
CA LYS A 370 6.66 10.19 19.77
C LYS A 370 5.25 10.43 20.29
N ASN A 371 4.45 11.13 19.48
CA ASN A 371 3.09 11.52 19.83
C ASN A 371 2.17 10.29 19.80
N LEU A 372 1.33 10.12 20.82
CA LEU A 372 0.31 9.06 20.89
C LEU A 372 -1.07 9.62 20.54
N TRP A 373 -1.16 10.34 19.42
CA TRP A 373 -2.32 11.17 19.08
C TRP A 373 -3.64 10.38 18.90
N TRP A 374 -3.55 9.08 18.60
CA TRP A 374 -4.71 8.19 18.49
C TRP A 374 -5.41 7.96 19.84
N GLU A 375 -4.69 8.05 20.97
CA GLU A 375 -5.28 7.85 22.30
C GLU A 375 -6.36 8.88 22.61
N ALA A 376 -6.20 10.11 22.11
CA ALA A 376 -7.17 11.19 22.29
C ALA A 376 -8.48 10.98 21.50
N LEU A 377 -8.49 10.07 20.51
CA LEU A 377 -9.66 9.77 19.69
C LEU A 377 -10.47 8.57 20.21
N ARG A 378 -9.97 7.88 21.24
CA ARG A 378 -10.68 6.79 21.90
C ARG A 378 -11.68 7.36 22.92
N LYS A 379 -12.87 6.78 22.97
CA LYS A 379 -13.91 7.13 23.95
C LYS A 379 -13.76 6.32 25.24
#